data_AF-A0A4P6EUJ3-F1
#
_entry.id   AF-A0A4P6EUJ3-F1
#
_cell.length_a   1.000
_cell.length_b   1.000
_cell.length_c   1.000
_cell.angle_alpha   90.00
_cell.angle_beta   90.00
_cell.angle_gamma   90.00
#
_symmetry.space_group_name_H-M   'P 1'
#
loop_
_entity.id
_entity.type
_entity.pdbx_description
1 polymer ?
#
loop_
_entity_poly.entity_id
_entity_poly.type
_entity_poly.pdbx_seq_one_letter_code
_entity_poly.pdbx_strand_id
1 'polypeptide(L)'
;MKGGDSLEQLWSKRATAFREEISPYIRYVGQSGFLLFLSLIVISSAISYFKLIRDVPDSFPVTAAGTAALTLVLAWSPLRTWLAGADVVFLLPREGHMKLYLARSFRRSIWMTGLLAAAVLLIYMPIYRQGPGKAAIWEVIALAAVLRAANTFGAWRERQLTWPGMRHALRLGRWAAAAVVIAVLLSCPAWQSVLFTLLVLALFALLYKLPERHQMPWERLIAEESATRSRYYRFFSLFADVPTMPSKAYSRPYLAWIIRTIRYRHDNTFVYLYALSAIRTETTGILMRMLVLFGLVVYWLADAAWLDGWGQWRFMSCLCC
;
A
#
# COMPACT_ATOMS: atom_id res chain seq x y z
N MET A 1 -13.15 28.51 14.98
CA MET A 1 -11.77 29.02 15.11
C MET A 1 -11.86 30.34 15.85
N LYS A 2 -11.11 30.53 16.96
CA LYS A 2 -10.85 31.89 17.45
C LYS A 2 -9.90 32.54 16.44
N GLY A 3 -10.05 33.84 16.14
CA GLY A 3 -9.43 34.51 15.00
C GLY A 3 -7.89 34.51 14.91
N GLY A 4 -7.18 33.97 15.90
CA GLY A 4 -5.71 33.98 16.00
C GLY A 4 -4.97 32.63 15.91
N ASP A 5 -5.66 31.50 15.73
CA ASP A 5 -4.98 30.20 15.70
C ASP A 5 -4.12 30.05 14.44
N SER A 6 -2.85 29.70 14.60
CA SER A 6 -1.94 29.47 13.46
C SER A 6 -2.32 28.17 12.72
N LEU A 7 -2.07 28.11 11.42
CA LEU A 7 -2.35 26.90 10.63
C LEU A 7 -1.61 25.67 11.17
N GLU A 8 -0.44 25.87 11.78
CA GLU A 8 0.32 24.78 12.41
C GLU A 8 -0.36 24.23 13.68
N GLN A 9 -0.98 25.09 14.48
CA GLN A 9 -1.78 24.67 15.63
C GLN A 9 -3.04 23.93 15.17
N LEU A 10 -3.66 24.36 14.08
CA LEU A 10 -4.79 23.64 13.48
C LEU A 10 -4.37 22.22 13.06
N TRP A 11 -3.20 22.09 12.41
CA TRP A 11 -2.64 20.80 12.03
C TRP A 11 -2.43 19.89 13.24
N SER A 12 -1.78 20.40 14.29
CA SER A 12 -1.46 19.60 15.48
C SER A 12 -2.74 19.16 16.20
N LYS A 13 -3.71 20.05 16.36
CA LYS A 13 -5.01 19.78 16.97
C LYS A 13 -5.78 18.69 16.22
N ARG A 14 -5.75 18.69 14.89
CA ARG A 14 -6.42 17.63 14.09
C ARG A 14 -5.68 16.30 14.16
N ALA A 15 -4.35 16.35 14.15
CA ALA A 15 -3.53 15.15 14.30
C ALA A 15 -3.66 14.51 15.70
N THR A 16 -3.85 15.30 16.77
CA THR A 16 -4.17 14.79 18.12
C THR A 16 -5.61 14.26 18.18
N ALA A 17 -6.59 15.01 17.70
CA ALA A 17 -7.99 14.57 17.69
C ALA A 17 -8.18 13.23 16.98
N PHE A 18 -7.51 13.02 15.84
CA PHE A 18 -7.56 11.73 15.14
C PHE A 18 -6.88 10.58 15.92
N ARG A 19 -5.82 10.87 16.69
CA ARG A 19 -5.16 9.87 17.54
C ARG A 19 -6.04 9.48 18.72
N GLU A 20 -6.69 10.46 19.34
CA GLU A 20 -7.66 10.24 20.41
C GLU A 20 -8.86 9.44 19.92
N GLU A 21 -9.37 9.75 18.73
CA GLU A 21 -10.44 9.00 18.07
C GLU A 21 -10.06 7.53 17.83
N ILE A 22 -8.82 7.24 17.44
CA ILE A 22 -8.38 5.88 17.12
C ILE A 22 -7.95 5.06 18.33
N SER A 23 -7.46 5.72 19.39
CA SER A 23 -6.87 5.06 20.56
C SER A 23 -7.73 3.91 21.12
N PRO A 24 -9.06 4.05 21.29
CA PRO A 24 -9.90 2.95 21.78
C PRO A 24 -9.89 1.73 20.86
N TYR A 25 -9.92 1.93 19.54
CA TYR A 25 -9.95 0.83 18.58
C TYR A 25 -8.65 0.03 18.56
N ILE A 26 -7.49 0.68 18.78
CA ILE A 26 -6.21 -0.03 18.91
C ILE A 26 -6.24 -0.99 20.11
N ARG A 27 -6.85 -0.57 21.23
CA ARG A 27 -7.03 -1.43 22.40
C ARG A 27 -7.89 -2.65 22.08
N TYR A 28 -9.00 -2.47 21.35
CA TYR A 28 -9.85 -3.59 20.93
C TYR A 28 -9.11 -4.58 20.02
N VAL A 29 -8.30 -4.10 19.08
CA VAL A 29 -7.43 -4.97 18.26
C VAL A 29 -6.50 -5.80 19.14
N GLY A 30 -5.89 -5.17 20.16
CA GLY A 30 -5.02 -5.89 21.11
C GLY A 30 -5.73 -6.97 21.92
N GLN A 31 -7.00 -6.76 22.25
CA GLN A 31 -7.83 -7.71 23.02
C GLN A 31 -8.41 -8.86 22.17
N SER A 32 -8.46 -8.71 20.84
CA SER A 32 -9.10 -9.66 19.92
C SER A 32 -8.36 -11.00 19.69
N GLY A 33 -7.25 -11.26 20.38
CA GLY A 33 -6.39 -12.44 20.13
C GLY A 33 -5.49 -12.32 18.89
N PHE A 34 -5.68 -11.29 18.04
CA PHE A 34 -4.87 -11.02 16.85
C PHE A 34 -3.36 -10.90 17.15
N LEU A 35 -2.99 -10.38 18.32
CA LEU A 35 -1.58 -10.26 18.72
C LEU A 35 -0.87 -11.61 18.85
N LEU A 36 -1.58 -12.66 19.29
CA LEU A 36 -1.04 -14.02 19.37
C LEU A 36 -0.83 -14.61 17.97
N PHE A 37 -1.78 -14.39 17.06
CA PHE A 37 -1.62 -14.81 15.67
C PHE A 37 -0.44 -14.08 15.00
N LEU A 38 -0.31 -12.78 15.23
CA LEU A 38 0.80 -11.98 14.72
C LEU A 38 2.15 -12.45 15.27
N SER A 39 2.23 -12.83 16.56
CA SER A 39 3.48 -13.33 17.15
C SER A 39 3.93 -14.64 16.50
N LEU A 40 3.01 -15.56 16.18
CA LEU A 40 3.32 -16.78 15.44
C LEU A 40 3.91 -16.49 14.06
N ILE A 41 3.32 -15.54 13.31
CA ILE A 41 3.84 -15.11 12.01
C ILE A 41 5.25 -14.51 12.16
N VAL A 42 5.46 -13.65 13.16
CA VAL A 42 6.77 -13.01 13.38
C VAL A 42 7.82 -14.05 13.75
N ILE A 43 7.51 -15.00 14.63
CA ILE A 43 8.42 -16.08 15.02
C ILE A 43 8.76 -16.97 13.80
N SER A 44 7.75 -17.43 13.06
CA SER A 44 7.94 -18.25 11.86
C SER A 44 8.76 -17.51 10.78
N SER A 45 8.48 -16.23 10.56
CA SER A 45 9.22 -15.38 9.61
C SER A 45 10.66 -15.17 10.06
N ALA A 46 10.90 -14.95 11.35
CA ALA A 46 12.24 -14.77 11.91
C ALA A 46 13.09 -16.03 11.73
N ILE A 47 12.55 -17.21 12.05
CA ILE A 47 13.25 -18.50 11.86
C ILE A 47 13.61 -18.69 10.37
N SER A 48 12.65 -18.43 9.48
CA SER A 48 12.84 -18.54 8.03
C SER A 48 13.92 -17.58 7.51
N TYR A 49 13.93 -16.35 8.01
CA TYR A 49 14.91 -15.32 7.66
C TYR A 49 16.32 -15.66 8.16
N PHE A 50 16.46 -16.13 9.41
CA PHE A 50 17.76 -16.55 9.92
C PHE A 50 18.33 -17.76 9.18
N LYS A 51 17.46 -18.69 8.76
CA LYS A 51 17.86 -19.81 7.89
C LYS A 51 18.39 -19.29 6.55
N LEU A 52 17.69 -18.34 5.93
CA LEU A 52 18.10 -17.73 4.66
C LEU A 52 19.45 -17.00 4.76
N ILE A 53 19.70 -16.26 5.84
CA ILE A 53 20.97 -15.54 6.05
C ILE A 53 22.15 -16.47 6.36
N ARG A 54 21.89 -17.66 6.89
CA ARG A 54 22.97 -18.60 7.22
C ARG A 54 23.46 -19.34 5.99
N ASP A 55 22.54 -19.71 5.11
CA ASP A 55 22.81 -20.49 3.90
C ASP A 55 21.97 -19.91 2.76
N VAL A 56 22.53 -18.92 2.06
CA VAL A 56 21.90 -18.31 0.89
C VAL A 56 22.20 -19.21 -0.31
N PRO A 57 21.20 -19.85 -0.93
CA PRO A 57 21.42 -20.62 -2.14
C PRO A 57 21.95 -19.72 -3.26
N ASP A 58 22.89 -20.19 -4.07
CA ASP A 58 23.45 -19.43 -5.19
C ASP A 58 22.38 -18.98 -6.20
N SER A 59 21.28 -19.73 -6.31
CA SER A 59 20.14 -19.41 -7.16
C SER A 59 19.21 -18.33 -6.60
N PHE A 60 19.44 -17.83 -5.38
CA PHE A 60 18.55 -16.86 -4.75
C PHE A 60 18.70 -15.48 -5.41
N PRO A 61 17.63 -14.90 -5.98
CA PRO A 61 17.72 -13.65 -6.72
C PRO A 61 17.76 -12.44 -5.77
N VAL A 62 18.89 -12.25 -5.09
CA VAL A 62 19.14 -11.17 -4.09
C VAL A 62 18.77 -9.80 -4.65
N THR A 63 19.22 -9.49 -5.87
CA THR A 63 18.99 -8.20 -6.54
C THR A 63 17.52 -7.97 -6.84
N ALA A 64 16.79 -8.99 -7.31
CA ALA A 64 15.37 -8.87 -7.60
C ALA A 64 14.53 -8.70 -6.32
N ALA A 65 14.84 -9.47 -5.27
CA ALA A 65 14.19 -9.35 -3.97
C ALA A 65 14.40 -7.96 -3.36
N GLY A 66 15.64 -7.46 -3.38
CA GLY A 66 15.98 -6.10 -2.95
C GLY A 66 15.28 -5.02 -3.76
N THR A 67 15.27 -5.18 -5.09
CA THR A 67 14.58 -4.26 -6.00
C THR A 67 13.09 -4.19 -5.70
N ALA A 68 12.42 -5.33 -5.56
CA ALA A 68 10.99 -5.38 -5.25
C ALA A 68 10.69 -4.74 -3.88
N ALA A 69 11.40 -5.14 -2.84
CA ALA A 69 11.18 -4.65 -1.47
C ALA A 69 11.46 -3.14 -1.35
N LEU A 70 12.61 -2.68 -1.83
CA LEU A 70 13.00 -1.28 -1.76
C LEU A 70 12.13 -0.40 -2.66
N THR A 71 11.73 -0.86 -3.86
CA THR A 71 10.84 -0.08 -4.73
C THR A 71 9.49 0.15 -4.06
N LEU A 72 8.90 -0.89 -3.48
CA LEU A 72 7.60 -0.80 -2.83
C LEU A 72 7.62 0.25 -1.72
N VAL A 73 8.70 0.31 -0.94
CA VAL A 73 8.82 1.26 0.17
C VAL A 73 9.23 2.66 -0.32
N LEU A 74 10.24 2.77 -1.18
CA LEU A 74 10.80 4.05 -1.64
C LEU A 74 9.86 4.80 -2.60
N ALA A 75 9.13 4.09 -3.47
CA ALA A 75 8.18 4.68 -4.40
C ALA A 75 6.81 4.99 -3.74
N TRP A 76 6.51 4.34 -2.61
CA TRP A 76 5.29 4.61 -1.84
C TRP A 76 5.40 5.90 -1.04
N SER A 77 4.65 6.92 -1.47
CA SER A 77 4.67 8.27 -0.89
C SER A 77 3.26 8.71 -0.44
N PRO A 78 2.72 8.11 0.65
CA PRO A 78 1.45 8.54 1.22
C PRO A 78 1.59 9.94 1.82
N LEU A 79 0.65 10.84 1.52
CA LEU A 79 0.59 12.16 2.13
C LEU A 79 -0.66 12.23 2.99
N ARG A 80 -0.48 12.60 4.24
CA ARG A 80 -1.57 12.77 5.19
C ARG A 80 -1.71 14.24 5.50
N THR A 81 -2.88 14.81 5.23
CA THR A 81 -3.09 16.26 5.33
C THR A 81 -4.08 16.63 6.43
N TRP A 82 -4.91 15.71 6.92
CA TRP A 82 -5.98 16.02 7.89
C TRP A 82 -6.94 17.14 7.43
N LEU A 83 -7.07 17.33 6.12
CA LEU A 83 -8.07 18.23 5.53
C LEU A 83 -9.45 17.55 5.51
N ALA A 84 -10.48 18.33 5.82
CA ALA A 84 -11.87 17.94 5.78
C ALA A 84 -12.61 18.62 4.63
N GLY A 85 -13.75 18.06 4.21
CA GLY A 85 -14.57 18.61 3.12
C GLY A 85 -14.95 20.08 3.30
N ALA A 86 -15.27 20.48 4.54
CA ALA A 86 -15.64 21.86 4.86
C ALA A 86 -14.48 22.86 4.71
N ASP A 87 -13.22 22.40 4.71
CA ASP A 87 -12.05 23.28 4.73
C ASP A 87 -11.83 24.04 3.43
N VAL A 88 -12.39 23.56 2.31
CA VAL A 88 -12.29 24.27 1.04
C VAL A 88 -12.87 25.68 1.19
N VAL A 89 -14.01 25.83 1.86
CA VAL A 89 -14.65 27.15 1.99
C VAL A 89 -13.93 28.02 3.03
N PHE A 90 -13.50 27.43 4.15
CA PHE A 90 -12.91 28.19 5.26
C PHE A 90 -11.42 28.53 5.10
N LEU A 91 -10.65 27.69 4.41
CA LEU A 91 -9.20 27.83 4.28
C LEU A 91 -8.76 28.38 2.92
N LEU A 92 -9.65 28.45 1.92
CA LEU A 92 -9.34 29.06 0.61
C LEU A 92 -8.87 30.52 0.72
N PRO A 93 -9.47 31.39 1.56
CA PRO A 93 -8.96 32.76 1.74
C PRO A 93 -7.51 32.82 2.29
N ARG A 94 -7.03 31.72 2.90
CA ARG A 94 -5.70 31.61 3.50
C ARG A 94 -4.75 30.70 2.70
N GLU A 95 -5.03 30.45 1.42
CA GLU A 95 -4.22 29.55 0.57
C GLU A 95 -2.73 29.92 0.56
N GLY A 96 -2.40 31.22 0.56
CA GLY A 96 -1.01 31.70 0.59
C GLY A 96 -0.18 31.16 1.77
N HIS A 97 -0.83 30.91 2.92
CA HIS A 97 -0.17 30.39 4.13
C HIS A 97 -0.24 28.86 4.27
N MET A 98 -0.99 28.17 3.40
CA MET A 98 -1.16 26.70 3.46
C MET A 98 0.13 25.92 3.21
N LYS A 99 1.16 26.56 2.65
CA LYS A 99 2.50 25.95 2.48
C LYS A 99 3.08 25.48 3.81
N LEU A 100 2.88 26.23 4.90
CA LEU A 100 3.35 25.86 6.24
C LEU A 100 2.61 24.62 6.77
N TYR A 101 1.29 24.59 6.58
CA TYR A 101 0.44 23.45 6.95
C TYR A 101 0.86 22.17 6.22
N LEU A 102 1.06 22.27 4.90
CA LEU A 102 1.48 21.15 4.07
C LEU A 102 2.93 20.73 4.35
N ALA A 103 3.85 21.65 4.62
CA ALA A 103 5.23 21.33 4.97
C ALA A 103 5.32 20.41 6.21
N ARG A 104 4.43 20.63 7.20
CA ARG A 104 4.32 19.76 8.37
C ARG A 104 3.81 18.36 8.03
N SER A 105 2.82 18.29 7.13
CA SER A 105 2.30 17.04 6.56
C SER A 105 3.38 16.26 5.80
N PHE A 106 4.20 16.96 5.00
CA PHE A 106 5.33 16.40 4.28
C PHE A 106 6.41 15.90 5.22
N ARG A 107 6.82 16.69 6.22
CA ARG A 107 7.85 16.30 7.19
C ARG A 107 7.46 15.03 7.93
N ARG A 108 6.21 14.94 8.39
CA ARG A 108 5.69 13.73 9.04
C ARG A 108 5.68 12.53 8.07
N SER A 109 5.24 12.72 6.83
CA SER A 109 5.23 11.66 5.82
C SER A 109 6.65 11.16 5.53
N ILE A 110 7.59 12.06 5.26
CA ILE A 110 9.00 11.76 5.01
C ILE A 110 9.61 11.00 6.19
N TRP A 111 9.33 11.43 7.42
CA TRP A 111 9.86 10.75 8.60
C TRP A 111 9.30 9.34 8.78
N MET A 112 7.96 9.17 8.72
CA MET A 112 7.31 7.85 8.86
C MET A 112 7.74 6.86 7.78
N THR A 113 7.82 7.33 6.54
CA THR A 113 8.19 6.48 5.41
C THR A 113 9.69 6.29 5.27
N GLY A 114 10.50 7.26 5.71
CA GLY A 114 11.94 7.13 5.83
C GLY A 114 12.32 6.11 6.91
N LEU A 115 11.60 6.09 8.03
CA LEU A 115 11.77 5.07 9.08
C LEU A 115 11.42 3.67 8.55
N LEU A 116 10.32 3.54 7.80
CA LEU A 116 9.97 2.27 7.13
C LEU A 116 11.06 1.86 6.11
N ALA A 117 11.56 2.80 5.31
CA ALA A 117 12.64 2.54 4.35
C ALA A 117 13.93 2.09 5.04
N ALA A 118 14.29 2.74 6.16
CA ALA A 118 15.45 2.37 6.97
C ALA A 118 15.28 0.97 7.59
N ALA A 119 14.09 0.63 8.08
CA ALA A 119 13.82 -0.71 8.61
C ALA A 119 13.95 -1.80 7.54
N VAL A 120 13.39 -1.58 6.35
CA VAL A 120 13.51 -2.54 5.23
C VAL A 120 14.96 -2.63 4.73
N LEU A 121 15.67 -1.51 4.66
CA LEU A 121 17.09 -1.51 4.31
C LEU A 121 17.93 -2.27 5.35
N LEU A 122 17.65 -2.11 6.64
CA LEU A 122 18.34 -2.83 7.72
C LEU A 122 18.14 -4.35 7.60
N ILE A 123 16.91 -4.79 7.30
CA ILE A 123 16.60 -6.22 7.09
C ILE A 123 17.26 -6.75 5.80
N TYR A 124 17.33 -5.94 4.75
CA TYR A 124 17.88 -6.36 3.46
C TYR A 124 19.42 -6.37 3.42
N MET A 125 20.07 -5.47 4.17
CA MET A 125 21.52 -5.28 4.18
C MET A 125 22.35 -6.57 4.40
N PRO A 126 22.06 -7.44 5.40
CA PRO A 126 22.86 -8.65 5.61
C PRO A 126 22.78 -9.63 4.43
N ILE A 127 21.61 -9.74 3.79
CA ILE A 127 21.42 -10.57 2.60
C ILE A 127 22.21 -10.00 1.42
N TYR A 128 22.17 -8.67 1.24
CA TYR A 128 22.88 -7.99 0.17
C TYR A 128 24.40 -8.21 0.23
N ARG A 129 24.98 -8.24 1.45
CA ARG A 129 26.42 -8.46 1.64
C ARG A 129 26.89 -9.88 1.31
N GLN A 130 26.01 -10.86 1.41
CA GLN A 130 26.33 -12.24 1.06
C GLN A 130 26.17 -12.50 -0.44
N GLY A 131 25.40 -11.65 -1.13
CA GLY A 131 25.20 -11.72 -2.57
C GLY A 131 26.33 -11.08 -3.39
N PRO A 132 26.22 -11.12 -4.74
CA PRO A 132 27.22 -10.59 -5.67
C PRO A 132 27.26 -9.05 -5.75
N GLY A 133 26.70 -8.35 -4.76
CA GLY A 133 26.55 -6.90 -4.75
C GLY A 133 27.88 -6.17 -4.68
N LYS A 134 28.08 -5.20 -5.58
CA LYS A 134 29.34 -4.44 -5.68
C LYS A 134 29.30 -3.07 -4.99
N ALA A 135 28.11 -2.53 -4.74
CA ALA A 135 27.95 -1.20 -4.16
C ALA A 135 28.21 -1.22 -2.64
N ALA A 136 28.88 -0.18 -2.14
CA ALA A 136 29.09 -0.01 -0.71
C ALA A 136 27.79 0.37 0.00
N ILE A 137 27.68 0.06 1.30
CA ILE A 137 26.45 0.33 2.06
C ILE A 137 26.09 1.81 2.08
N TRP A 138 27.10 2.67 2.24
CA TRP A 138 26.89 4.11 2.28
C TRP A 138 26.35 4.64 0.94
N GLU A 139 26.75 4.04 -0.17
CA GLU A 139 26.23 4.38 -1.51
C GLU A 139 24.76 3.97 -1.62
N VAL A 140 24.41 2.77 -1.15
CA VAL A 140 23.02 2.28 -1.14
C VAL A 140 22.14 3.18 -0.28
N ILE A 141 22.60 3.55 0.93
CA ILE A 141 21.86 4.45 1.83
C ILE A 141 21.71 5.85 1.22
N ALA A 142 22.80 6.43 0.70
CA ALA A 142 22.79 7.76 0.11
C ALA A 142 21.86 7.82 -1.12
N LEU A 143 21.98 6.85 -2.04
CA LEU A 143 21.14 6.83 -3.24
C LEU A 143 19.69 6.50 -2.91
N ALA A 144 19.42 5.64 -1.93
CA ALA A 144 18.06 5.40 -1.43
C ALA A 144 17.44 6.68 -0.83
N ALA A 145 18.20 7.49 -0.09
CA ALA A 145 17.73 8.76 0.44
C ALA A 145 17.42 9.78 -0.67
N VAL A 146 18.29 9.88 -1.69
CA VAL A 146 18.05 10.72 -2.88
C VAL A 146 16.79 10.25 -3.62
N LEU A 147 16.68 8.95 -3.87
CA LEU A 147 15.54 8.36 -4.56
C LEU A 147 14.23 8.56 -3.77
N ARG A 148 14.29 8.48 -2.43
CA ARG A 148 13.15 8.78 -1.54
C ARG A 148 12.68 10.22 -1.69
N ALA A 149 13.61 11.17 -1.66
CA ALA A 149 13.31 12.59 -1.81
C ALA A 149 12.69 12.86 -3.20
N ALA A 150 13.29 12.31 -4.25
CA ALA A 150 12.79 12.42 -5.62
C ALA A 150 11.38 11.82 -5.78
N ASN A 151 11.13 10.64 -5.22
CA ASN A 151 9.81 10.00 -5.27
C ASN A 151 8.74 10.80 -4.52
N THR A 152 9.08 11.37 -3.38
CA THR A 152 8.16 12.21 -2.59
C THR A 152 7.82 13.50 -3.33
N PHE A 153 8.83 14.14 -3.93
CA PHE A 153 8.64 15.32 -4.76
C PHE A 153 7.81 15.02 -6.03
N GLY A 154 8.14 13.92 -6.72
CA GLY A 154 7.38 13.46 -7.88
C GLY A 154 5.91 13.17 -7.53
N ALA A 155 5.66 12.48 -6.42
CA ALA A 155 4.31 12.23 -5.94
C ALA A 155 3.54 13.51 -5.57
N TRP A 156 4.22 14.57 -5.12
CA TRP A 156 3.58 15.87 -4.94
C TRP A 156 3.22 16.52 -6.29
N ARG A 157 4.15 16.51 -7.25
CA ARG A 157 3.90 17.03 -8.61
C ARG A 157 2.73 16.30 -9.26
N GLU A 158 2.68 14.97 -9.16
CA GLU A 158 1.58 14.12 -9.65
C GLU A 158 0.21 14.50 -9.07
N ARG A 159 0.14 14.99 -7.83
CA ARG A 159 -1.12 15.43 -7.22
C ARG A 159 -1.63 16.74 -7.80
N GLN A 160 -0.72 17.60 -8.28
CA GLN A 160 -1.04 18.88 -8.91
C GLN A 160 -1.54 18.72 -10.36
N LEU A 161 -1.34 17.56 -11.00
CA LEU A 161 -1.81 17.31 -12.36
C LEU A 161 -3.34 17.23 -12.42
N THR A 162 -3.91 17.99 -13.35
CA THR A 162 -5.35 18.02 -13.69
C THR A 162 -5.81 16.69 -14.29
N TRP A 163 -5.09 16.18 -15.28
CA TRP A 163 -5.58 15.08 -16.11
C TRP A 163 -5.35 13.69 -15.48
N PRO A 164 -6.39 12.84 -15.37
CA PRO A 164 -6.28 11.56 -14.67
C PRO A 164 -5.41 10.53 -15.37
N GLY A 165 -5.54 10.38 -16.70
CA GLY A 165 -4.77 9.40 -17.47
C GLY A 165 -3.27 9.64 -17.37
N MET A 166 -2.83 10.87 -17.65
CA MET A 166 -1.42 11.28 -17.56
C MET A 166 -0.83 11.07 -16.16
N ARG A 167 -1.61 11.34 -15.11
CA ARG A 167 -1.17 11.12 -13.73
C ARG A 167 -0.93 9.65 -13.42
N HIS A 168 -1.81 8.76 -13.89
CA HIS A 168 -1.60 7.31 -13.72
C HIS A 168 -0.36 6.85 -14.50
N ALA A 169 -0.17 7.34 -15.73
CA ALA A 169 1.01 7.05 -16.54
C ALA A 169 2.31 7.53 -15.87
N LEU A 170 2.38 8.78 -15.40
CA LEU A 170 3.55 9.31 -14.70
C LEU A 170 3.84 8.58 -13.38
N ARG A 171 2.80 8.18 -12.64
CA ARG A 171 2.96 7.39 -11.42
C ARG A 171 3.55 6.02 -11.71
N LEU A 172 3.01 5.30 -12.68
CA LEU A 172 3.51 3.99 -13.09
C LEU A 172 4.94 4.11 -13.65
N GLY A 173 5.19 5.12 -14.49
CA GLY A 173 6.51 5.44 -15.01
C GLY A 173 7.52 5.71 -13.89
N ARG A 174 7.14 6.48 -12.87
CA ARG A 174 8.00 6.76 -11.71
C ARG A 174 8.31 5.50 -10.91
N TRP A 175 7.32 4.63 -10.69
CA TRP A 175 7.53 3.35 -10.00
C TRP A 175 8.45 2.42 -10.79
N ALA A 176 8.24 2.31 -12.10
CA ALA A 176 9.09 1.54 -12.99
C ALA A 176 10.53 2.10 -13.00
N ALA A 177 10.69 3.41 -13.14
CA ALA A 177 11.99 4.06 -13.11
C ALA A 177 12.69 3.89 -11.76
N ALA A 178 11.96 3.98 -10.64
CA ALA A 178 12.52 3.70 -9.31
C ALA A 178 13.01 2.25 -9.20
N ALA A 179 12.26 1.27 -9.73
CA ALA A 179 12.69 -0.12 -9.78
C ALA A 179 13.96 -0.31 -10.60
N VAL A 180 14.05 0.30 -11.78
CA VAL A 180 15.24 0.20 -12.64
C VAL A 180 16.45 0.87 -11.97
N VAL A 181 16.27 2.05 -11.35
CA VAL A 181 17.36 2.72 -10.62
C VAL A 181 17.88 1.85 -9.47
N ILE A 182 16.99 1.20 -8.71
CA ILE A 182 17.38 0.31 -7.62
C ILE A 182 18.08 -0.95 -8.17
N ALA A 183 17.59 -1.54 -9.26
CA ALA A 183 18.23 -2.71 -9.88
C ALA A 183 19.65 -2.39 -10.35
N VAL A 184 19.85 -1.22 -10.98
CA VAL A 184 21.17 -0.73 -11.40
C VAL A 184 22.07 -0.46 -10.19
N LEU A 185 21.54 0.18 -9.13
CA LEU A 185 22.28 0.41 -7.88
C LEU A 185 22.81 -0.88 -7.26
N LEU A 186 22.02 -1.96 -7.28
CA LEU A 186 22.41 -3.22 -6.64
C LEU A 186 23.34 -4.09 -7.52
N SER A 187 23.35 -3.87 -8.83
CA SER A 187 24.05 -4.74 -9.80
C SER A 187 25.31 -4.12 -10.40
N CYS A 188 25.36 -2.79 -10.50
CA CYS A 188 26.40 -2.04 -11.19
C CYS A 188 27.33 -1.30 -10.20
N PRO A 189 28.56 -0.94 -10.60
CA PRO A 189 29.43 -0.08 -9.81
C PRO A 189 28.79 1.30 -9.54
N ALA A 190 29.21 1.92 -8.43
CA ALA A 190 28.65 3.16 -7.90
C ALA A 190 28.50 4.28 -8.94
N TRP A 191 29.55 4.54 -9.72
CA TRP A 191 29.56 5.65 -10.68
C TRP A 191 28.49 5.50 -11.79
N GLN A 192 28.25 4.27 -12.27
CA GLN A 192 27.20 3.99 -13.26
C GLN A 192 25.81 4.23 -12.67
N SER A 193 25.60 3.81 -11.42
CA SER A 193 24.32 4.02 -10.72
C SER A 193 24.02 5.50 -10.50
N VAL A 194 25.02 6.30 -10.17
CA VAL A 194 24.87 7.76 -9.98
C VAL A 194 24.52 8.43 -11.31
N LEU A 195 25.25 8.11 -12.39
CA LEU A 195 24.99 8.65 -13.72
C LEU A 195 23.57 8.30 -14.19
N PHE A 196 23.17 7.04 -14.05
CA PHE A 196 21.83 6.59 -14.43
C PHE A 196 20.74 7.28 -13.61
N THR A 197 20.96 7.45 -12.30
CA THR A 197 20.01 8.17 -11.43
C THR A 197 19.86 9.62 -11.85
N LEU A 198 20.96 10.32 -12.16
CA LEU A 198 20.91 11.71 -12.63
C LEU A 198 20.15 11.83 -13.95
N LEU A 199 20.35 10.90 -14.89
CA LEU A 199 19.63 10.85 -16.15
C LEU A 199 18.11 10.67 -15.93
N VAL A 200 17.73 9.73 -15.06
CA VAL A 200 16.31 9.51 -14.72
C VAL A 200 15.71 10.75 -14.04
N LEU A 201 16.43 11.39 -13.12
CA LEU A 201 15.96 12.62 -12.47
C LEU A 201 15.77 13.76 -13.48
N ALA A 202 16.68 13.93 -14.43
CA ALA A 202 16.57 14.92 -15.49
C ALA A 202 15.35 14.65 -16.39
N LEU A 203 15.15 13.39 -16.80
CA LEU A 203 13.99 12.98 -17.60
C LEU A 203 12.67 13.31 -16.88
N PHE A 204 12.52 12.93 -15.62
CA PHE A 204 11.30 13.25 -14.86
C PHE A 204 11.14 14.75 -14.60
N ALA A 205 12.23 15.49 -14.40
CA ALA A 205 12.17 16.94 -14.28
C ALA A 205 11.62 17.61 -15.56
N LEU A 206 12.00 17.11 -16.74
CA LEU A 206 11.44 17.55 -18.02
C LEU A 206 9.97 17.15 -18.18
N LEU A 207 9.65 15.87 -17.92
CA LEU A 207 8.28 15.36 -18.03
C LEU A 207 7.30 16.11 -17.13
N TYR A 208 7.72 16.54 -15.93
CA TYR A 208 6.86 17.30 -15.06
C TYR A 208 6.59 18.71 -15.58
N LYS A 209 7.45 19.33 -16.40
CA LYS A 209 7.26 20.71 -16.90
C LYS A 209 6.15 20.83 -17.97
N LEU A 210 5.84 19.75 -18.66
CA LEU A 210 4.90 19.72 -19.78
C LEU A 210 3.41 19.96 -19.38
N PRO A 211 2.89 19.38 -18.28
CA PRO A 211 1.47 19.44 -17.98
C PRO A 211 1.09 20.68 -17.17
N GLU A 212 -0.15 21.15 -17.37
CA GLU A 212 -0.77 22.16 -16.51
C GLU A 212 -0.95 21.65 -15.06
N ARG A 213 -0.79 22.57 -14.11
CA ARG A 213 -0.74 22.26 -12.69
C ARG A 213 -1.67 23.16 -11.91
N HIS A 214 -2.42 22.56 -10.98
CA HIS A 214 -3.08 23.30 -9.92
C HIS A 214 -2.05 23.72 -8.86
N GLN A 215 -2.12 24.97 -8.40
CA GLN A 215 -1.26 25.42 -7.30
C GLN A 215 -1.55 24.61 -6.02
N MET A 216 -2.83 24.45 -5.70
CA MET A 216 -3.31 23.64 -4.58
C MET A 216 -4.50 22.74 -4.97
N PRO A 217 -4.30 21.41 -5.08
CA PRO A 217 -5.36 20.49 -5.47
C PRO A 217 -6.26 20.12 -4.27
N TRP A 218 -7.06 21.05 -3.76
CA TRP A 218 -7.91 20.91 -2.56
C TRP A 218 -8.77 19.65 -2.55
N GLU A 219 -9.61 19.49 -3.57
CA GLU A 219 -10.54 18.35 -3.67
C GLU A 219 -9.80 17.01 -3.62
N ARG A 220 -8.63 16.95 -4.24
CA ARG A 220 -7.80 15.75 -4.27
C ARG A 220 -7.23 15.41 -2.91
N LEU A 221 -6.67 16.40 -2.22
CA LEU A 221 -6.07 16.20 -0.89
C LEU A 221 -7.13 15.75 0.12
N ILE A 222 -8.33 16.32 0.02
CA ILE A 222 -9.46 15.93 0.86
C ILE A 222 -9.96 14.52 0.49
N ALA A 223 -10.06 14.19 -0.80
CA ALA A 223 -10.43 12.85 -1.25
C ALA A 223 -9.40 11.78 -0.82
N GLU A 224 -8.10 12.11 -0.85
CA GLU A 224 -7.03 11.22 -0.35
C GLU A 224 -7.10 11.03 1.17
N GLU A 225 -7.39 12.08 1.94
CA GLU A 225 -7.57 11.98 3.39
C GLU A 225 -8.83 11.20 3.76
N SER A 226 -9.96 11.46 3.10
CA SER A 226 -11.22 10.75 3.35
C SER A 226 -11.08 9.26 3.01
N ALA A 227 -10.48 8.92 1.86
CA ALA A 227 -10.18 7.54 1.50
C ALA A 227 -9.23 6.86 2.50
N THR A 228 -8.27 7.61 3.04
CA THR A 228 -7.36 7.10 4.07
C THR A 228 -8.09 6.83 5.38
N ARG A 229 -8.95 7.76 5.83
CA ARG A 229 -9.78 7.61 7.01
C ARG A 229 -10.75 6.42 6.88
N SER A 230 -11.40 6.25 5.73
CA SER A 230 -12.25 5.09 5.46
C SER A 230 -11.48 3.77 5.50
N ARG A 231 -10.23 3.72 5.02
CA ARG A 231 -9.38 2.51 5.13
C ARG A 231 -9.08 2.15 6.58
N TYR A 232 -8.80 3.14 7.43
CA TYR A 232 -8.60 2.91 8.86
C TYR A 232 -9.87 2.36 9.53
N TYR A 233 -11.03 2.96 9.30
CA TYR A 233 -12.28 2.44 9.87
C TYR A 233 -12.63 1.05 9.38
N ARG A 234 -12.42 0.77 8.09
CA ARG A 234 -12.64 -0.57 7.52
C ARG A 234 -11.72 -1.61 8.15
N PHE A 235 -10.49 -1.22 8.53
CA PHE A 235 -9.60 -2.10 9.26
C PHE A 235 -10.11 -2.34 10.69
N PHE A 236 -10.51 -1.30 11.42
CA PHE A 236 -11.02 -1.45 12.78
C PHE A 236 -12.36 -2.17 12.85
N SER A 237 -13.21 -2.04 11.83
CA SER A 237 -14.48 -2.78 11.72
C SER A 237 -14.31 -4.29 11.60
N LEU A 238 -13.08 -4.79 11.37
CA LEU A 238 -12.77 -6.22 11.44
C LEU A 238 -12.69 -6.74 12.88
N PHE A 239 -12.52 -5.85 13.86
CA PHE A 239 -12.25 -6.22 15.26
C PHE A 239 -13.28 -5.67 16.24
N ALA A 240 -13.90 -4.53 15.93
CA ALA A 240 -14.89 -3.90 16.78
C ALA A 240 -15.95 -3.19 15.94
N ASP A 241 -17.17 -3.07 16.47
CA ASP A 241 -18.21 -2.28 15.83
C ASP A 241 -17.87 -0.80 15.91
N VAL A 242 -17.52 -0.22 14.76
CA VAL A 242 -17.24 1.20 14.59
C VAL A 242 -18.37 1.80 13.74
N PRO A 243 -18.89 3.00 14.04
CA PRO A 243 -19.88 3.65 13.19
C PRO A 243 -19.38 3.71 11.74
N THR A 244 -19.94 2.85 10.90
CA THR A 244 -19.47 2.65 9.53
C THR A 244 -19.85 3.84 8.69
N MET A 245 -18.87 4.44 8.00
CA MET A 245 -19.17 5.33 6.88
C MET A 245 -19.96 4.56 5.82
N PRO A 246 -20.95 5.19 5.15
CA PRO A 246 -21.78 4.50 4.17
C PRO A 246 -20.90 3.84 3.10
N SER A 247 -21.12 2.53 2.89
CA SER A 247 -20.39 1.76 1.89
C SER A 247 -20.69 2.34 0.50
N LYS A 248 -19.66 2.81 -0.20
CA LYS A 248 -19.80 3.34 -1.55
C LYS A 248 -20.04 2.19 -2.52
N ALA A 249 -21.21 2.15 -3.17
CA ALA A 249 -21.49 1.18 -4.23
C ALA A 249 -20.57 1.42 -5.43
N TYR A 250 -19.85 0.39 -5.88
CA TYR A 250 -18.97 0.45 -7.06
C TYR A 250 -19.63 -0.25 -8.25
N SER A 251 -19.59 0.40 -9.42
CA SER A 251 -19.98 -0.23 -10.68
C SER A 251 -18.91 -1.24 -11.11
N ARG A 252 -19.33 -2.47 -11.43
CA ARG A 252 -18.45 -3.58 -11.84
C ARG A 252 -18.80 -4.01 -13.27
N PRO A 253 -18.23 -3.40 -14.30
CA PRO A 253 -18.59 -3.71 -15.69
C PRO A 253 -18.28 -5.17 -16.05
N TYR A 254 -17.28 -5.79 -15.42
CA TYR A 254 -16.94 -7.20 -15.64
C TYR A 254 -18.03 -8.18 -15.14
N LEU A 255 -18.87 -7.80 -14.17
CA LEU A 255 -20.05 -8.60 -13.74
C LEU A 255 -21.34 -8.20 -14.47
N ALA A 256 -21.30 -7.18 -15.34
CA ALA A 256 -22.49 -6.74 -16.06
C ALA A 256 -23.03 -7.83 -17.02
N TRP A 257 -22.17 -8.75 -17.48
CA TRP A 257 -22.57 -9.89 -18.30
C TRP A 257 -23.53 -10.83 -17.57
N ILE A 258 -23.35 -11.06 -16.27
CA ILE A 258 -24.24 -11.92 -15.46
C ILE A 258 -25.64 -11.31 -15.39
N ILE A 259 -25.74 -9.98 -15.22
CA ILE A 259 -27.02 -9.26 -15.18
C ILE A 259 -27.75 -9.36 -16.53
N ARG A 260 -27.02 -9.31 -17.65
CA ARG A 260 -27.61 -9.46 -18.99
C ARG A 260 -28.24 -10.85 -19.24
N THR A 261 -27.88 -11.85 -18.44
CA THR A 261 -28.46 -13.20 -18.53
C THR A 261 -29.88 -13.24 -17.95
N ILE A 262 -30.21 -12.33 -17.02
CA ILE A 262 -31.53 -12.24 -16.38
C ILE A 262 -32.37 -11.20 -17.13
N ARG A 263 -33.36 -11.66 -17.90
CA ARG A 263 -34.25 -10.78 -18.67
C ARG A 263 -35.13 -9.98 -17.70
N TYR A 264 -35.12 -8.64 -17.84
CA TYR A 264 -35.99 -7.77 -17.05
C TYR A 264 -37.46 -8.01 -17.47
N ARG A 265 -38.21 -8.69 -16.61
CA ARG A 265 -39.63 -9.03 -16.79
C ARG A 265 -40.32 -8.85 -15.44
N HIS A 266 -41.60 -8.45 -15.47
CA HIS A 266 -42.36 -8.12 -14.27
C HIS A 266 -42.36 -9.25 -13.22
N ASP A 267 -42.42 -10.50 -13.69
CA ASP A 267 -42.39 -11.72 -12.86
C ASP A 267 -41.06 -11.93 -12.10
N ASN A 268 -39.95 -11.44 -12.66
CA ASN A 268 -38.60 -11.63 -12.12
C ASN A 268 -37.99 -10.34 -11.55
N THR A 269 -38.81 -9.30 -11.31
CA THR A 269 -38.33 -7.99 -10.85
C THR A 269 -37.54 -8.09 -9.55
N PHE A 270 -38.02 -8.91 -8.59
CA PHE A 270 -37.33 -9.12 -7.32
C PHE A 270 -35.97 -9.79 -7.50
N VAL A 271 -35.90 -10.88 -8.26
CA VAL A 271 -34.65 -11.61 -8.54
C VAL A 271 -33.65 -10.71 -9.25
N TYR A 272 -34.12 -9.90 -10.20
CA TYR A 272 -33.29 -8.93 -10.91
C TYR A 272 -32.72 -7.86 -9.97
N LEU A 273 -33.55 -7.28 -9.09
CA LEU A 273 -33.12 -6.27 -8.12
C LEU A 273 -32.16 -6.85 -7.06
N TYR A 274 -32.41 -8.06 -6.57
CA TYR A 274 -31.51 -8.76 -5.63
C TYR A 274 -30.18 -9.15 -6.29
N ALA A 275 -30.19 -9.64 -7.53
CA ALA A 275 -28.97 -9.92 -8.27
C ALA A 275 -28.17 -8.62 -8.52
N LEU A 276 -28.85 -7.54 -8.90
CA LEU A 276 -28.22 -6.23 -9.12
C LEU A 276 -27.63 -5.66 -7.82
N SER A 277 -28.34 -5.78 -6.69
CA SER A 277 -27.86 -5.33 -5.40
C SER A 277 -26.69 -6.17 -4.90
N ALA A 278 -26.74 -7.50 -5.04
CA ALA A 278 -25.63 -8.40 -4.75
C ALA A 278 -24.37 -8.01 -5.55
N ILE A 279 -24.51 -7.85 -6.87
CA ILE A 279 -23.39 -7.52 -7.77
C ILE A 279 -22.79 -6.13 -7.49
N ARG A 280 -23.60 -5.16 -7.08
CA ARG A 280 -23.14 -3.80 -6.71
C ARG A 280 -22.53 -3.73 -5.31
N THR A 281 -22.89 -4.64 -4.41
CA THR A 281 -22.42 -4.63 -3.03
C THR A 281 -21.05 -5.28 -2.87
N GLU A 282 -20.41 -5.07 -1.73
CA GLU A 282 -19.11 -5.69 -1.45
C GLU A 282 -19.23 -7.23 -1.27
N THR A 283 -20.44 -7.75 -1.02
CA THR A 283 -20.74 -9.16 -0.76
C THR A 283 -20.30 -10.09 -1.89
N THR A 284 -20.62 -9.79 -3.16
CA THR A 284 -20.18 -10.64 -4.28
C THR A 284 -18.67 -10.67 -4.44
N GLY A 285 -17.98 -9.56 -4.12
CA GLY A 285 -16.52 -9.53 -4.12
C GLY A 285 -15.91 -10.40 -3.02
N ILE A 286 -16.51 -10.41 -1.83
CA ILE A 286 -16.10 -11.25 -0.70
C ILE A 286 -16.34 -12.72 -1.04
N LEU A 287 -17.52 -13.07 -1.55
CA LEU A 287 -17.87 -14.44 -1.95
C LEU A 287 -16.91 -15.00 -3.01
N MET A 288 -16.60 -14.23 -4.06
CA MET A 288 -15.65 -14.68 -5.10
C MET A 288 -14.24 -14.89 -4.53
N ARG A 289 -13.76 -14.02 -3.64
CA ARG A 289 -12.45 -14.21 -2.99
C ARG A 289 -12.43 -15.42 -2.07
N MET A 290 -13.50 -15.62 -1.30
CA MET A 290 -13.66 -16.81 -0.44
C MET A 290 -13.68 -18.08 -1.28
N LEU A 291 -14.40 -18.09 -2.41
CA LEU A 291 -14.43 -19.21 -3.35
C LEU A 291 -13.04 -19.51 -3.92
N VAL A 292 -12.30 -18.48 -4.36
CA VAL A 292 -10.95 -18.64 -4.91
C VAL A 292 -9.96 -19.10 -3.83
N LEU A 293 -10.01 -18.53 -2.63
CA LEU A 293 -9.17 -18.96 -1.51
C LEU A 293 -9.49 -20.39 -1.10
N PHE A 294 -10.76 -20.75 -1.03
CA PHE A 294 -11.20 -22.12 -0.76
C PHE A 294 -10.70 -23.07 -1.84
N GLY A 295 -10.86 -22.73 -3.12
CA GLY A 295 -10.34 -23.51 -4.24
C GLY A 295 -8.82 -23.66 -4.21
N LEU A 296 -8.09 -22.60 -3.85
CA LEU A 296 -6.63 -22.63 -3.71
C LEU A 296 -6.19 -23.50 -2.53
N VAL A 297 -6.89 -23.41 -1.39
CA VAL A 297 -6.65 -24.25 -0.22
C VAL A 297 -6.93 -25.71 -0.56
N VAL A 298 -8.04 -26.01 -1.24
CA VAL A 298 -8.35 -27.37 -1.73
C VAL A 298 -7.30 -27.85 -2.71
N TYR A 299 -6.83 -27.02 -3.62
CA TYR A 299 -5.76 -27.37 -4.56
C TYR A 299 -4.44 -27.69 -3.83
N TRP A 300 -4.04 -26.85 -2.86
CA TRP A 300 -2.84 -27.07 -2.05
C TRP A 300 -2.96 -28.30 -1.15
N LEU A 301 -4.12 -28.51 -0.52
CA LEU A 301 -4.38 -29.72 0.25
C LEU A 301 -4.44 -30.96 -0.65
N ALA A 302 -4.97 -30.85 -1.86
CA ALA A 302 -5.01 -31.95 -2.80
C ALA A 302 -3.59 -32.36 -3.18
N ASP A 303 -2.69 -31.42 -3.44
CA ASP A 303 -1.28 -31.70 -3.74
C ASP A 303 -0.53 -32.31 -2.54
N ALA A 304 -0.77 -31.79 -1.33
CA ALA A 304 -0.19 -32.34 -0.09
C ALA A 304 -0.75 -33.73 0.28
N ALA A 305 -2.05 -33.96 0.06
CA ALA A 305 -2.71 -35.25 0.32
C ALA A 305 -2.39 -36.30 -0.74
N TRP A 306 -2.02 -35.90 -1.96
CA TRP A 306 -1.59 -36.83 -3.01
C TRP A 306 -0.21 -37.43 -2.73
N LEU A 307 0.69 -36.68 -2.08
CA LEU A 307 2.05 -37.13 -1.76
C LEU A 307 2.15 -38.06 -0.54
N ASP A 308 1.22 -38.00 0.43
CA ASP A 308 1.27 -38.84 1.66
C ASP A 308 0.02 -39.71 1.92
N GLY A 309 -1.05 -39.62 1.11
CA GLY A 309 -2.41 -40.00 1.55
C GLY A 309 -3.09 -41.23 0.95
N TRP A 310 -2.47 -41.99 0.04
CA TRP A 310 -3.08 -43.23 -0.51
C TRP A 310 -2.48 -44.54 0.04
N GLY A 311 -1.53 -44.47 0.98
CA GLY A 311 -0.86 -45.65 1.57
C GLY A 311 -1.41 -46.14 2.91
N GLN A 312 -2.18 -45.36 3.66
CA GLN A 312 -2.50 -45.68 5.07
C GLN A 312 -3.89 -46.29 5.32
N TRP A 313 -4.81 -46.25 4.37
CA TRP A 313 -6.15 -46.85 4.55
C TRP A 313 -6.19 -48.38 4.40
N ARG A 314 -5.05 -49.03 4.10
CA ARG A 314 -4.97 -50.49 3.92
C ARG A 314 -4.46 -51.27 5.15
N PHE A 315 -4.01 -50.58 6.20
CA PHE A 315 -3.43 -51.23 7.38
C PHE A 315 -4.40 -51.48 8.55
N MET A 316 -5.63 -50.95 8.50
CA MET A 316 -6.59 -51.06 9.60
C MET A 316 -7.60 -52.21 9.46
N SER A 317 -7.27 -53.22 8.64
CA SER A 317 -8.05 -54.46 8.48
C SER A 317 -7.29 -55.74 8.86
N CYS A 318 -6.08 -55.62 9.44
CA CYS A 318 -5.28 -56.77 9.92
C CYS A 318 -5.15 -56.89 11.45
N LEU A 319 -5.88 -56.10 12.24
CA LEU A 319 -5.82 -56.13 13.71
C LEU A 319 -7.13 -56.59 14.39
N CYS A 320 -7.90 -57.41 13.68
CA CYS A 320 -8.92 -58.29 14.27
C CYS A 320 -8.58 -59.74 13.86
N CYS A 321 -7.63 -60.33 14.55
CA CYS A 321 -7.51 -61.78 14.69
C CYS A 321 -6.95 -62.10 16.07
#